data_AF-A0A496XRD1-F1
#
_entry.id   AF-A0A496XRD1-F1
#
_cell.length_a   1.000
_cell.length_b   1.000
_cell.length_c   1.000
_cell.angle_alpha   90.00
_cell.angle_beta   90.00
_cell.angle_gamma   90.00
#
_symmetry.space_group_name_H-M   'P 1'
#
loop_
_entity.id
_entity.type
_entity.pdbx_description
1 polymer ?
#
loop_
_entity_poly.entity_id
_entity_poly.type
_entity_poly.pdbx_seq_one_letter_code
_entity_poly.pdbx_strand_id
1 'polypeptide(L)' 'MVHCGFYDKGIYESHVNFFVVALDFKAAKAKAKELPEYIDKKMHVDGIEEVTAVDGFYLNLVEDEALDGASIIKGHR' A
#
# COMPACT_ATOMS: atom_id res chain seq x y z
N MET A 1 1.82 -2.25 5.10
CA MET A 1 0.89 -1.13 4.82
C MET A 1 1.67 0.17 4.86
N VAL A 2 1.53 1.02 3.85
CA VAL A 2 2.14 2.35 3.78
C VAL A 2 1.01 3.36 3.83
N HIS A 3 0.97 4.16 4.88
CA HIS A 3 0.00 5.23 5.06
C HIS A 3 0.52 6.51 4.39
N CYS A 4 -0.25 7.05 3.46
CA CYS A 4 0.13 8.20 2.67
C CYS A 4 -0.93 9.30 2.71
N GLY A 5 -0.48 10.55 2.90
CA GLY A 5 -1.28 11.76 2.80
C GLY A 5 -1.08 12.49 1.46
N PHE A 6 -2.10 13.21 1.01
CA PHE A 6 -2.04 14.16 -0.10
C PHE A 6 -3.04 15.30 0.07
N TYR A 7 -2.72 16.45 -0.50
CA TYR A 7 -3.58 17.63 -0.44
C TYR A 7 -4.44 17.73 -1.69
N ASP A 8 -5.77 17.75 -1.54
CA ASP A 8 -6.68 18.17 -2.60
C ASP A 8 -6.90 19.69 -2.53
N LYS A 9 -6.53 20.38 -3.61
CA LYS A 9 -6.60 21.86 -3.76
C LYS A 9 -5.94 22.66 -2.62
N GLY A 10 -5.03 22.05 -1.86
CA GLY A 10 -4.28 22.69 -0.78
C GLY A 10 -5.08 23.03 0.48
N ILE A 11 -6.33 22.56 0.59
CA ILE A 11 -7.22 22.88 1.73
C ILE A 11 -7.48 21.64 2.58
N TYR A 12 -7.66 20.49 1.94
CA TYR A 12 -7.98 19.24 2.64
C TYR A 12 -6.87 18.22 2.41
N GLU A 13 -6.36 17.69 3.52
CA GLU A 13 -5.47 16.54 3.49
C GLU A 13 -6.30 15.26 3.52
N SER A 14 -6.08 14.40 2.53
CA SER A 14 -6.70 13.10 2.39
C SER A 14 -5.66 12.02 2.55
N HIS A 15 -6.06 10.91 3.17
CA HIS A 15 -5.16 9.80 3.48
C HIS A 15 -5.61 8.51 2.81
N VAL A 16 -4.63 7.72 2.39
CA VAL A 16 -4.84 6.40 1.78
C VAL A 16 -3.81 5.41 2.32
N ASN A 17 -4.21 4.15 2.41
CA ASN A 17 -3.32 3.05 2.76
C ASN A 17 -2.98 2.26 1.50
N PHE A 18 -1.70 2.23 1.13
CA PHE A 18 -1.19 1.32 0.12
C PHE A 18 -0.77 0.00 0.76
N PHE A 19 -1.31 -1.10 0.26
CA PHE A 19 -0.81 -2.43 0.59
C PHE A 19 0.25 -2.82 -0.43
N VAL A 20 1.47 -3.05 0.06
CA VAL A 20 2.62 -3.47 -0.74
C VAL A 20 3.26 -4.68 -0.09
N VAL A 21 3.74 -5.61 -0.92
CA VAL A 21 4.55 -6.75 -0.47
C VAL A 21 6.01 -6.43 -0.69
N ALA A 22 6.83 -6.47 0.36
CA ALA A 22 8.24 -6.12 0.32
C ALA A 22 9.03 -6.86 1.41
N LEU A 23 10.35 -6.97 1.22
CA LEU A 23 11.25 -7.66 2.16
C LEU A 23 11.48 -6.88 3.45
N ASP A 24 11.42 -5.55 3.40
CA ASP A 24 11.65 -4.68 4.54
C ASP A 24 10.93 -3.32 4.36
N PHE A 25 10.96 -2.49 5.40
CA PHE A 25 10.35 -1.17 5.40
C PHE A 25 10.92 -0.21 4.33
N LYS A 26 12.20 -0.34 3.99
CA LYS A 26 12.85 0.52 2.99
C LYS A 26 12.33 0.17 1.59
N ALA A 27 12.25 -1.11 1.27
CA ALA A 27 11.69 -1.63 0.03
C ALA A 27 10.19 -1.33 -0.07
N ALA A 28 9.44 -1.45 1.03
CA ALA A 28 8.02 -1.07 1.08
C ALA A 28 7.81 0.41 0.73
N LYS A 29 8.63 1.30 1.33
CA LYS A 29 8.61 2.73 1.04
C LYS A 29 8.96 3.04 -0.41
N ALA A 30 9.97 2.37 -0.98
CA ALA A 30 10.36 2.54 -2.37
C ALA A 30 9.23 2.13 -3.32
N LYS A 31 8.66 0.93 -3.14
CA LYS A 31 7.52 0.44 -3.93
C LYS A 31 6.32 1.39 -3.89
N ALA A 32 5.97 1.91 -2.71
CA ALA A 32 4.87 2.85 -2.59
C ALA A 32 5.11 4.15 -3.38
N LYS A 33 6.35 4.65 -3.41
CA LYS A 33 6.74 5.86 -4.17
C LYS A 33 6.71 5.68 -5.68
N GLU A 34 6.82 4.44 -6.16
CA GLU A 34 6.76 4.09 -7.58
C GLU A 34 5.32 3.96 -8.10
N LEU A 35 4.33 3.93 -7.20
CA LEU A 35 2.93 3.86 -7.60
C LEU A 35 2.52 5.12 -8.39
N PRO A 36 1.85 4.98 -9.55
CA PRO A 36 1.42 6.14 -10.34
C PRO A 36 0.59 7.15 -9.55
N GLU A 37 -0.31 6.65 -8.69
CA GLU A 37 -1.16 7.50 -7.84
C GLU A 37 -0.34 8.30 -6.82
N TYR A 38 0.72 7.70 -6.26
CA TYR A 38 1.62 8.38 -5.33
C TYR A 38 2.28 9.59 -6.01
N ILE A 39 2.77 9.38 -7.22
CA ILE A 39 3.48 10.40 -8.01
C ILE A 39 2.52 11.50 -8.46
N ASP A 40 1.38 11.12 -9.05
CA ASP A 40 0.39 12.04 -9.61
C ASP A 40 -0.18 13.00 -8.54
N LYS A 41 -0.52 12.45 -7.37
CA LYS A 41 -1.06 13.24 -6.25
C LYS A 41 0.01 13.89 -5.36
N LYS A 42 1.29 13.75 -5.71
CA LYS A 42 2.43 14.29 -4.93
C LYS A 42 2.35 13.91 -3.45
N MET A 43 2.12 12.63 -3.20
CA MET A 43 1.88 12.13 -1.85
C MET A 43 3.13 12.18 -0.96
N HIS A 44 2.91 12.13 0.34
CA HIS A 44 3.95 11.89 1.35
C HIS A 44 3.61 10.64 2.17
N VAL A 45 4.63 10.05 2.79
CA VAL A 45 4.46 8.88 3.66
C VAL A 45 4.43 9.34 5.12
N ASP A 46 3.34 9.04 5.80
CA ASP A 46 3.13 9.38 7.22
C ASP A 46 3.52 8.24 8.15
N GLY A 47 3.29 7.00 7.72
CA GLY A 47 3.52 5.82 8.52
C GLY A 47 3.73 4.57 7.68
N ILE A 48 4.48 3.61 8.22
CA ILE A 48 4.67 2.29 7.61
C ILE A 48 4.56 1.24 8.71
N GLU A 49 3.73 0.25 8.47
CA GLU A 49 3.47 -0.85 9.39
C GLU A 49 3.52 -2.19 8.65
N GLU A 50 4.03 -3.22 9.32
CA GLU A 50 3.95 -4.61 8.85
C GLU A 50 2.67 -5.24 9.39
N VAL A 51 1.84 -5.80 8.50
CA VAL A 51 0.65 -6.55 8.91
C VAL A 51 1.03 -8.02 8.94
N THR A 52 1.21 -8.57 10.13
CA THR A 52 1.65 -9.97 10.33
C THR A 52 0.48 -10.90 10.66
N ALA A 53 -0.60 -10.37 11.24
CA ALA A 53 -1.83 -11.09 11.55
C ALA A 53 -3.03 -10.14 11.58
N VAL A 54 -4.24 -10.68 11.33
CA VAL A 54 -5.53 -9.96 11.42
C VAL A 54 -6.55 -10.89 12.06
N ASP A 55 -7.31 -10.40 13.04
CA ASP A 55 -8.38 -11.13 13.73
C ASP A 55 -7.98 -12.52 14.26
N GLY A 56 -6.74 -12.65 14.73
CA GLY A 56 -6.19 -13.91 15.24
C GLY A 56 -5.64 -14.87 14.18
N PHE A 57 -5.63 -14.46 12.90
CA PHE A 57 -5.08 -15.25 11.80
C PHE A 57 -3.77 -14.64 11.30
N TYR A 58 -2.71 -15.46 11.25
CA TYR A 58 -1.46 -15.07 10.61
C TYR A 58 -1.62 -14.93 9.10
N LEU A 59 -0.94 -13.94 8.54
CA LEU A 59 -0.84 -13.75 7.10
C LEU A 59 0.32 -14.56 6.55
N ASN A 60 0.04 -15.37 5.53
CA ASN A 60 1.06 -16.07 4.74
C ASN A 60 0.85 -15.72 3.26
N LEU A 61 1.79 -14.98 2.69
CA LEU A 61 1.75 -14.59 1.29
C LEU A 61 2.50 -15.62 0.45
N VAL A 62 1.85 -16.13 -0.59
CA VAL A 62 2.44 -17.06 -1.54
C VAL A 62 2.48 -16.35 -2.89
N GLU A 63 3.67 -16.30 -3.48
CA GLU A 63 3.83 -15.79 -4.83
C GLU A 63 3.23 -16.79 -5.83
N ASP A 64 2.44 -16.27 -6.76
CA ASP A 64 1.88 -17.03 -7.87
C ASP A 64 2.29 -16.33 -9.16
N GLU A 65 3.18 -16.98 -9.92
CA GLU A 65 3.70 -16.45 -11.19
C GLU A 65 2.59 -16.16 -12.19
N ALA A 66 1.47 -16.91 -12.15
CA ALA A 66 0.35 -16.69 -13.05
C ALA A 66 -0.39 -15.38 -12.78
N LEU A 67 -0.19 -14.76 -11.61
CA LEU A 67 -0.77 -13.47 -11.26
C LEU A 67 0.07 -12.28 -11.73
N ASP A 68 1.34 -12.48 -12.11
CA ASP A 68 2.24 -11.43 -12.61
C ASP A 68 2.22 -10.14 -11.75
N GLY A 69 2.23 -10.31 -10.42
CA GLY A 69 2.18 -9.20 -9.47
C GLY A 69 0.84 -8.45 -9.37
N ALA A 70 -0.23 -8.94 -10.01
CA ALA A 70 -1.55 -8.33 -9.96
C ALA A 70 -2.22 -8.48 -8.58
N SER A 71 -2.92 -7.43 -8.16
CA SER A 71 -3.81 -7.46 -6.99
C SER A 71 -5.24 -7.79 -7.43
N ILE A 72 -5.81 -8.90 -6.95
CA ILE A 72 -7.19 -9.30 -7.23
C ILE A 72 -8.09 -8.95 -6.04
N ILE A 73 -9.03 -8.03 -6.25
CA ILE A 73 -10.03 -7.65 -5.24
C ILE A 73 -11.38 -8.24 -5.63
N LYS A 74 -11.86 -9.23 -4.88
CA LYS A 74 -13.22 -9.77 -5.04
C LYS A 74 -14.18 -8.93 -4.21
N GLY A 75 -14.82 -7.96 -4.85
CA GLY A 75 -15.89 -7.19 -4.22
C GLY A 75 -17.18 -7.99 -4.16
N HIS A 76 -17.87 -7.98 -3.02
CA HIS A 76 -19.29 -8.29 -2.96
C HIS A 76 -20.03 -6.95 -3.09
N ARG A 77 -20.79 -6.75 -4.17
CA ARG A 77 -21.78 -5.67 -4.24
C ARG A 77 -23.13 -6.19 -3.77
#